data_AF-A0A0Q0CV43-F1
#
_entry.id   AF-A0A0Q0CV43-F1
#
_cell.length_a   1.000
_cell.length_b   1.000
_cell.length_c   1.000
_cell.angle_alpha   90.00
_cell.angle_beta   90.00
_cell.angle_gamma   90.00
#
_symmetry.space_group_name_H-M   'P 1'
#
loop_
_entity.id
_entity.type
_entity.pdbx_description
1 polymer ?
#
loop_
_entity_poly.entity_id
_entity_poly.type
_entity_poly.pdbx_seq_one_letter_code
_entity_poly.pdbx_strand_id
1 'polypeptide(L)' 'MRNPILASFAAKLLPYRGLGSGLLRALRAWPQIELVDDRAGNLFKAIVVRPGVL' A
#
# COMPACT_ATOMS: atom_id res chain seq x y z
N MET A 1 -8.16 5.81 -10.03
CA MET A 1 -6.80 5.33 -10.39
C MET A 1 -6.00 6.53 -10.89
N ARG A 2 -4.80 6.82 -10.34
CA ARG A 2 -4.04 8.04 -10.69
C ARG A 2 -3.26 7.94 -12.01
N ASN A 3 -2.74 6.76 -12.34
CA ASN A 3 -2.04 6.54 -13.61
C ASN A 3 -2.51 5.22 -14.24
N PRO A 4 -3.31 5.26 -15.32
CA PRO A 4 -3.85 4.08 -15.95
C PRO A 4 -2.81 3.28 -16.75
N ILE A 5 -1.80 3.95 -17.30
CA ILE A 5 -0.71 3.30 -18.04
C ILE A 5 0.12 2.46 -17.06
N LEU A 6 0.52 3.02 -15.93
CA LEU A 6 1.31 2.29 -14.93
C LEU A 6 0.56 1.06 -14.41
N ALA A 7 -0.75 1.18 -14.19
CA ALA A 7 -1.59 0.07 -13.75
C ALA A 7 -1.72 -1.05 -14.80
N SER A 8 -1.71 -0.73 -16.10
CA SER A 8 -1.81 -1.74 -17.16
C SER A 8 -0.55 -2.61 -17.27
N PHE A 9 0.61 -2.08 -16.87
CA PHE A 9 1.87 -2.83 -16.82
C PHE A 9 2.15 -3.53 -15.49
N ALA A 10 1.63 -2.98 -14.37
CA ALA A 10 1.95 -3.45 -13.02
C ALA A 10 1.74 -4.96 -12.82
N ALA A 11 0.64 -5.50 -13.35
CA ALA A 11 0.32 -6.93 -13.21
C ALA A 11 1.25 -7.87 -14.00
N LYS A 12 1.96 -7.35 -15.01
CA LYS A 12 2.90 -8.12 -15.84
C LYS A 12 4.35 -7.99 -15.36
N LEU A 13 4.72 -6.81 -14.84
CA LEU A 13 6.09 -6.47 -14.52
C LEU A 13 6.47 -6.78 -13.07
N LEU A 14 5.55 -6.61 -12.12
CA LEU A 14 5.85 -6.80 -10.71
C LEU A 14 5.78 -8.28 -10.31
N PRO A 15 6.66 -8.74 -9.40
CA PRO A 15 6.63 -10.12 -8.90
C PRO A 15 5.41 -10.41 -8.01
N TYR A 16 4.61 -9.38 -7.69
CA TYR A 16 3.45 -9.49 -6.82
C TYR A 16 2.16 -9.65 -7.62
N ARG A 17 1.43 -10.72 -7.34
CA ARG A 17 0.10 -11.00 -7.92
C ARG A 17 -1.02 -10.45 -7.05
N GLY A 18 -2.20 -10.30 -7.64
CA GLY A 18 -3.41 -9.81 -6.95
C GLY A 18 -3.46 -8.29 -6.88
N LEU A 19 -3.52 -7.64 -8.05
CA LEU A 19 -3.74 -6.21 -8.15
C LEU A 19 -5.02 -5.84 -7.40
N GLY A 20 -4.97 -4.81 -6.55
CA GLY A 20 -6.10 -4.37 -5.72
C GLY A 20 -6.29 -5.14 -4.40
N SER A 21 -5.71 -6.33 -4.21
CA SER A 21 -5.82 -7.06 -2.94
C SER A 21 -4.70 -6.75 -1.95
N GLY A 22 -3.61 -6.11 -2.40
CA GLY A 22 -2.43 -5.84 -1.58
C GLY A 22 -2.71 -5.06 -0.31
N LEU A 23 -3.56 -4.03 -0.38
CA LEU A 23 -3.93 -3.21 0.78
C LEU A 23 -4.65 -4.04 1.87
N LEU A 24 -5.65 -4.82 1.47
CA LEU A 24 -6.38 -5.70 2.38
C LEU A 24 -5.47 -6.76 3.01
N ARG A 25 -4.52 -7.30 2.23
CA ARG A 25 -3.52 -8.25 2.75
C ARG A 25 -2.59 -7.60 3.76
N ALA A 26 -2.15 -6.36 3.51
CA ALA A 26 -1.31 -5.60 4.45
C ALA A 26 -2.04 -5.33 5.77
N LEU A 27 -3.29 -4.85 5.71
CA LEU A 27 -4.10 -4.59 6.91
C LEU A 27 -4.38 -5.86 7.73
N ARG A 28 -4.55 -7.01 7.07
CA ARG A 28 -4.71 -8.30 7.77
C ARG A 28 -3.42 -8.76 8.44
N ALA A 29 -2.29 -8.65 7.74
CA ALA A 29 -1.00 -9.08 8.26
C ALA A 29 -0.49 -8.16 9.37
N TRP A 30 -0.86 -6.88 9.32
CA TRP A 30 -0.37 -5.86 10.22
C TRP A 30 -1.48 -4.86 10.56
N PRO A 31 -2.35 -5.20 11.52
CA PRO A 31 -3.54 -4.39 11.83
C PRO A 31 -3.23 -2.99 12.35
N GLN A 32 -2.01 -2.76 12.82
CA GLN A 32 -1.55 -1.48 13.36
C GLN A 32 -0.93 -0.56 12.29
N ILE A 33 -0.99 -0.89 11.00
CA ILE A 33 -0.53 0.03 9.94
C ILE A 33 -1.42 1.27 9.95
N GLU A 34 -0.78 2.44 9.99
CA GLU A 34 -1.47 3.71 9.81
C GLU A 34 -1.37 4.16 8.35
N LEU A 35 -2.50 4.59 7.78
CA LEU A 35 -2.58 5.14 6.43
C LEU A 35 -3.08 6.58 6.52
N VAL A 36 -2.28 7.53 6.05
CA VAL A 36 -2.57 8.97 6.14
C VAL A 36 -2.63 9.57 4.73
N ASP A 37 -3.78 10.16 4.39
CA ASP A 37 -4.02 10.92 3.16
C ASP A 37 -3.93 12.43 3.45
N ASP A 38 -2.74 13.01 3.31
CA ASP A 38 -2.54 14.45 3.42
C ASP A 38 -2.74 15.11 2.06
N ARG A 39 -3.97 15.59 1.82
CA ARG A 39 -4.36 16.21 0.56
C ARG A 39 -3.78 17.60 0.37
N ALA A 40 -3.62 18.36 1.46
CA ALA A 40 -3.05 19.70 1.39
C ALA A 40 -1.57 19.63 1.00
N GLY A 41 -0.83 18.67 1.55
CA GLY A 41 0.56 18.38 1.19
C GLY A 41 0.74 17.52 -0.07
N ASN A 42 -0.34 17.05 -0.70
CA ASN A 42 -0.31 16.07 -1.82
C ASN A 42 0.56 14.83 -1.49
N LEU A 43 0.43 14.33 -0.26
CA LEU A 43 1.26 13.27 0.31
C LEU A 43 0.39 12.13 0.85
N PHE A 44 0.74 10.90 0.48
CA PHE A 44 0.21 9.70 1.11
C PHE A 44 1.30 9.01 1.92
N LYS A 45 1.00 8.65 3.17
CA LYS A 45 1.92 7.93 4.07
C LYS A 45 1.32 6.59 4.47
N ALA A 46 2.15 5.56 4.50
CA ALA A 46 1.88 4.29 5.16
C ALA A 46 2.93 4.06 6.24
N ILE A 47 2.53 4.05 7.50
CA ILE A 47 3.42 3.93 8.66
C ILE A 47 3.25 2.51 9.20
N VAL A 48 4.32 1.72 9.15
CA VAL A 48 4.34 0.35 9.64
C VAL A 48 5.14 0.33 10.94
N VAL A 49 4.46 0.19 12.07
CA VAL A 49 5.10 0.11 13.38
C VAL A 49 5.83 -1.23 13.49
N ARG A 50 7.11 -1.20 13.83
CA ARG A 50 7.86 -2.43 14.14
C ARG A 50 7.36 -2.98 15.48
N PRO A 51 7.15 -4.30 15.63
CA PRO A 51 6.73 -4.85 16.91
C PRO A 51 7.87 -4.59 17.91
N GLY A 52 7.52 -4.24 19.15
CA GLY A 52 8.52 -4.15 20.21
C GLY A 52 9.22 -5.49 20.36
N VAL A 53 10.55 -5.48 20.36
CA VAL A 53 11.33 -6.63 20.81
C VAL A 53 11.20 -6.66 22.34
N LEU A 54 10.54 -7.69 22.88
CA LEU A 54 10.59 -8.01 24.30
C LEU A 54 11.91 -8.72 24.63
#